data_AF-A0A396QFR9-F1
#
_entry.id   AF-A0A396QFR9-F1
#
_cell.length_a   1.000
_cell.length_b   1.000
_cell.length_c   1.000
_cell.angle_alpha   90.00
_cell.angle_beta   90.00
_cell.angle_gamma   90.00
#
_symmetry.space_group_name_H-M   'P 1'
#
loop_
_entity.id
_entity.type
_entity.pdbx_description
1 polymer ?
#
loop_
_entity_poly.entity_id
_entity_poly.type
_entity_poly.pdbx_seq_one_letter_code
_entity_poly.pdbx_strand_id
1 'polypeptide(L)'
;MAVYRAFCEKALCCDVLFFHASAVALDGEAYLFTGPSGIGKSTHARMWREAFGKEAVMINDDKPLLRFWPDGVYAYGTPWDGKHHLNTDIRLKVKAICILEQAAENEIEKVSFSEAHDVILEQSFHACCWEHKQAVKQMVSLLLNRLSVYRLKCNISTQAAWTAYWGMEK
;
A
#
# COMPACT_ATOMS: atom_id res chain seq x y z
N MET A 1 -6.65 -21.18 -1.84
CA MET A 1 -6.52 -20.13 -2.88
C MET A 1 -7.81 -19.81 -3.64
N ALA A 2 -8.71 -20.77 -3.91
CA ALA A 2 -9.94 -20.51 -4.68
C ALA A 2 -10.87 -19.46 -4.06
N VAL A 3 -11.10 -19.51 -2.73
CA VAL A 3 -11.97 -18.55 -2.02
C VAL A 3 -11.44 -17.12 -2.11
N TYR A 4 -10.14 -16.92 -1.90
CA TYR A 4 -9.49 -15.61 -2.03
C TYR A 4 -9.70 -15.01 -3.42
N ARG A 5 -9.45 -15.80 -4.46
CA ARG A 5 -9.60 -15.34 -5.84
C ARG A 5 -11.05 -14.95 -6.18
N ALA A 6 -12.01 -15.81 -5.81
CA ALA A 6 -13.43 -15.54 -6.04
C ALA A 6 -13.89 -14.27 -5.30
N PHE A 7 -13.38 -14.07 -4.07
CA PHE A 7 -13.61 -12.83 -3.32
C PHE A 7 -13.01 -11.61 -4.04
N CYS A 8 -11.77 -11.68 -4.52
CA CYS A 8 -11.16 -10.59 -5.27
C CYS A 8 -11.96 -10.19 -6.50
N GLU A 9 -12.33 -11.17 -7.31
CA GLU A 9 -13.08 -10.94 -8.55
C GLU A 9 -14.45 -10.30 -8.25
N LYS A 10 -15.15 -10.74 -7.20
CA LYS A 10 -16.43 -10.15 -6.82
C LYS A 10 -16.28 -8.75 -6.23
N ALA A 11 -15.23 -8.51 -5.47
CA ALA A 11 -14.95 -7.24 -4.79
C ALA A 11 -14.58 -6.12 -5.79
N LEU A 12 -14.03 -6.45 -6.97
CA LEU A 12 -13.84 -5.48 -8.06
C LEU A 12 -15.16 -4.81 -8.47
N CYS A 13 -16.28 -5.54 -8.43
CA CYS A 13 -17.61 -4.98 -8.72
C CYS A 13 -18.12 -3.99 -7.65
N CYS A 14 -17.41 -3.88 -6.53
CA CYS A 14 -17.74 -3.01 -5.40
C CYS A 14 -16.69 -1.90 -5.21
N ASP A 15 -15.92 -1.59 -6.26
CA ASP A 15 -14.82 -0.63 -6.25
C ASP A 15 -13.77 -0.94 -5.17
N VAL A 16 -13.44 -2.23 -5.02
CA VAL A 16 -12.39 -2.71 -4.11
C VAL A 16 -11.23 -3.32 -4.90
N LEU A 17 -10.03 -2.78 -4.70
CA LEU A 17 -8.78 -3.26 -5.26
C LEU A 17 -7.96 -3.97 -4.17
N PHE A 18 -7.43 -5.14 -4.48
CA PHE A 18 -6.48 -5.82 -3.62
C PHE A 18 -5.10 -5.37 -4.02
N PHE A 19 -4.32 -5.03 -3.01
CA PHE A 19 -3.03 -4.41 -3.22
C PHE A 19 -1.99 -5.06 -2.31
N HIS A 20 -0.86 -5.47 -2.89
CA HIS A 20 0.23 -6.08 -2.17
C HIS A 20 1.10 -4.98 -1.53
N ALA A 21 0.85 -4.74 -0.25
CA ALA A 21 1.49 -3.67 0.51
C ALA A 21 1.43 -3.94 2.00
N SER A 22 2.36 -3.36 2.74
CA SER A 22 2.23 -3.17 4.19
C SER A 22 1.56 -1.82 4.44
N ALA A 23 0.45 -1.82 5.19
CA ALA A 23 -0.33 -0.64 5.51
C ALA A 23 -0.20 -0.27 6.99
N VAL A 24 0.25 0.95 7.27
CA VAL A 24 0.41 1.48 8.64
C VAL A 24 -0.50 2.69 8.80
N ALA A 25 -1.23 2.72 9.92
CA ALA A 25 -1.99 3.86 10.39
C ALA A 25 -1.09 4.77 11.23
N LEU A 26 -1.11 6.07 10.96
CA LEU A 26 -0.48 7.11 11.77
C LEU A 26 -1.26 8.42 11.58
N ASP A 27 -1.44 9.20 12.64
CA ASP A 27 -2.16 10.50 12.61
C ASP A 27 -3.57 10.46 11.97
N GLY A 28 -4.27 9.33 12.10
CA GLY A 28 -5.60 9.14 11.52
C GLY A 28 -5.63 8.85 10.01
N GLU A 29 -4.48 8.66 9.39
CA GLU A 29 -4.33 8.34 7.97
C GLU A 29 -3.61 7.00 7.76
N ALA A 30 -3.74 6.42 6.56
CA ALA A 30 -3.05 5.20 6.15
C ALA A 30 -1.91 5.49 5.17
N TYR A 31 -0.75 4.90 5.44
CA TYR A 31 0.43 4.92 4.59
C TYR A 31 0.69 3.51 4.05
N LEU A 32 0.86 3.39 2.73
CA LEU A 32 1.03 2.10 2.06
C LEU A 32 2.47 1.94 1.57
N PHE A 33 3.15 0.87 1.97
CA PHE A 33 4.48 0.51 1.50
C PHE A 33 4.42 -0.66 0.54
N THR A 34 4.87 -0.44 -0.69
CA THR A 34 4.77 -1.41 -1.77
C THR A 34 6.10 -1.58 -2.50
N GLY A 35 6.18 -2.61 -3.34
CA GLY A 35 7.37 -2.96 -4.11
C GLY A 35 7.56 -4.47 -4.23
N PRO A 36 8.59 -4.92 -4.98
CA PRO A 36 8.82 -6.32 -5.26
C PRO A 36 8.82 -7.22 -4.02
N SER A 37 8.51 -8.50 -4.22
CA SER A 37 8.64 -9.48 -3.13
C SER A 37 10.07 -9.50 -2.59
N GLY A 38 10.22 -9.52 -1.26
CA GLY A 38 11.54 -9.49 -0.61
C GLY A 38 12.19 -8.10 -0.46
N ILE A 39 11.60 -7.03 -0.98
CA ILE A 39 12.20 -5.68 -0.89
C ILE A 39 12.32 -5.14 0.54
N GLY A 40 11.44 -5.60 1.45
CA GLY A 40 11.43 -5.21 2.86
C GLY A 40 10.19 -4.44 3.33
N LYS A 41 9.01 -4.61 2.71
CA LYS A 41 7.74 -3.94 3.11
C LYS A 41 7.42 -4.10 4.60
N SER A 42 7.34 -5.35 5.09
CA SER A 42 7.10 -5.66 6.51
C SER A 42 8.21 -5.12 7.41
N THR A 43 9.46 -5.15 6.95
CA THR A 43 10.59 -4.56 7.68
C THR A 43 10.40 -3.06 7.82
N HIS A 44 9.99 -2.36 6.76
CA HIS A 44 9.74 -0.92 6.80
C HIS A 44 8.55 -0.55 7.68
N ALA A 45 7.45 -1.31 7.61
CA ALA A 45 6.29 -1.14 8.49
C ALA A 45 6.66 -1.35 9.98
N ARG A 46 7.55 -2.31 10.27
CA ARG A 46 8.12 -2.48 11.62
C ARG A 46 8.93 -1.26 12.05
N MET A 47 9.77 -0.70 11.16
CA MET A 47 10.55 0.50 11.48
C MET A 47 9.65 1.71 11.78
N TRP A 48 8.50 1.84 11.13
CA TRP A 48 7.48 2.84 11.51
C TRP A 48 6.96 2.61 12.94
N ARG A 49 6.62 1.38 13.29
CA ARG A 49 6.16 1.05 14.66
C ARG A 49 7.24 1.27 15.72
N GLU A 50 8.51 1.10 15.37
CA GLU A 50 9.64 1.40 16.25
C GLU A 50 9.87 2.91 16.38
N ALA A 51 9.74 3.67 15.29
CA ALA A 51 9.96 5.12 15.27
C ALA A 51 8.84 5.92 15.95
N PHE A 52 7.58 5.57 15.68
CA PHE A 52 6.39 6.30 16.14
C PHE A 52 5.67 5.61 17.32
N GLY A 53 6.17 4.45 17.77
CA GLY A 53 5.65 3.75 18.93
C GLY A 53 4.16 3.35 18.79
N LYS A 54 3.36 3.70 19.79
CA LYS A 54 1.94 3.30 19.88
C LYS A 54 1.04 4.02 18.86
N GLU A 55 1.51 5.13 18.29
CA GLU A 55 0.75 5.91 17.32
C GLU A 55 0.74 5.24 15.94
N ALA A 56 1.80 4.50 15.61
CA ALA A 56 1.86 3.67 14.41
C ALA A 56 1.19 2.31 14.65
N VAL A 57 0.01 2.12 14.05
CA VAL A 57 -0.77 0.88 14.16
C VAL A 57 -0.75 0.12 12.85
N MET A 58 -0.55 -1.20 12.91
CA MET A 58 -0.61 -2.01 11.69
C MET A 58 -2.05 -2.15 11.22
N ILE A 59 -2.34 -1.73 9.99
CA ILE A 59 -3.62 -2.00 9.33
C ILE A 59 -3.59 -3.42 8.76
N ASN A 60 -2.63 -3.72 7.89
CA ASN A 60 -2.43 -5.05 7.27
C ASN A 60 -1.02 -5.17 6.68
N ASP A 61 -0.32 -6.31 6.85
CA ASP A 61 1.08 -6.47 6.45
C ASP A 61 1.35 -7.12 5.08
N ASP A 62 0.32 -7.44 4.32
CA ASP A 62 0.50 -8.15 3.05
C ASP A 62 -0.51 -7.70 1.99
N LYS A 63 -1.80 -7.81 2.27
CA LYS A 63 -2.87 -7.60 1.31
C LYS A 63 -4.00 -6.76 1.91
N PRO A 64 -3.78 -5.46 2.18
CA PRO A 64 -4.87 -4.54 2.45
C PRO A 64 -5.86 -4.50 1.28
N LEU A 65 -7.14 -4.30 1.59
CA LEU A 65 -8.14 -3.90 0.60
C LEU A 65 -8.12 -2.38 0.46
N LEU A 66 -8.12 -1.90 -0.77
CA LEU A 66 -8.30 -0.49 -1.09
C LEU A 66 -9.71 -0.30 -1.67
N ARG A 67 -10.58 0.39 -0.94
CA ARG A 67 -11.91 0.75 -1.44
C ARG A 67 -11.96 2.19 -1.86
N PHE A 68 -12.54 2.44 -3.02
CA PHE A 68 -12.74 3.78 -3.55
C PHE A 68 -14.10 4.31 -3.07
N TRP A 69 -14.07 5.49 -2.49
CA TRP A 69 -15.25 6.28 -2.12
C TRP A 69 -15.21 7.64 -2.84
N PRO A 70 -16.32 8.40 -2.86
CA PRO A 70 -16.33 9.72 -3.50
C PRO A 70 -15.29 10.69 -2.92
N ASP A 71 -15.00 10.59 -1.62
CA ASP A 71 -14.11 11.48 -0.86
C ASP A 71 -12.66 11.01 -0.78
N GLY A 72 -12.35 9.79 -1.22
CA GLY A 72 -10.98 9.28 -1.25
C GLY A 72 -10.87 7.76 -1.40
N VAL A 73 -9.65 7.26 -1.18
CA VAL A 73 -9.35 5.83 -1.16
C VAL A 73 -9.08 5.44 0.28
N TYR A 74 -9.60 4.29 0.70
CA TYR A 74 -9.48 3.83 2.09
C TYR A 74 -8.84 2.44 2.14
N ALA A 75 -7.88 2.27 3.03
CA ALA A 75 -7.24 0.99 3.31
C ALA A 75 -7.94 0.28 4.46
N TYR A 76 -8.14 -1.03 4.33
CA TYR A 76 -8.79 -1.88 5.32
C TYR A 76 -7.85 -2.97 5.78
N GLY A 77 -7.96 -3.29 7.07
CA GLY A 77 -7.52 -4.58 7.58
C GLY A 77 -8.26 -5.74 6.89
N THR A 78 -7.59 -6.87 6.75
CA THR A 78 -8.12 -8.08 6.12
C THR A 78 -7.61 -9.33 6.83
N PRO A 79 -8.34 -10.46 6.76
CA PRO A 79 -7.83 -11.75 7.22
C PRO A 79 -6.65 -12.29 6.40
N TRP A 80 -6.23 -11.59 5.32
CA TRP A 80 -5.07 -11.94 4.49
C TRP A 80 -3.90 -11.01 4.84
N ASP A 81 -3.31 -11.25 6.01
CA ASP A 81 -2.35 -10.37 6.69
C ASP A 81 -0.92 -10.93 6.75
N GLY A 82 -0.64 -11.90 5.88
CA GLY A 82 0.68 -12.49 5.72
C GLY A 82 1.11 -13.40 6.86
N LYS A 83 2.41 -13.72 6.90
CA LYS A 83 2.99 -14.69 7.85
C LYS A 83 2.97 -14.20 9.30
N HIS A 84 2.93 -12.89 9.50
CA HIS A 84 3.05 -12.28 10.82
C HIS A 84 1.71 -12.10 11.52
N HIS A 85 0.58 -12.34 10.83
CA HIS A 85 -0.77 -12.15 11.35
C HIS A 85 -0.98 -10.77 12.01
N LEU A 86 -0.41 -9.75 11.37
CA LEU A 86 -0.46 -8.36 11.84
C LEU A 86 -1.54 -7.61 11.08
N ASN A 87 -2.71 -7.55 11.71
CA ASN A 87 -3.88 -6.89 11.18
C ASN A 87 -4.69 -6.25 12.32
N THR A 88 -5.25 -5.08 12.05
CA THR A 88 -6.23 -4.45 12.93
C THR A 88 -7.49 -4.17 12.12
N ASP A 89 -8.67 -4.46 12.68
CA ASP A 89 -9.96 -4.17 12.05
C ASP A 89 -10.28 -2.67 12.11
N ILE A 90 -9.48 -1.89 11.38
CA ILE A 90 -9.63 -0.46 11.20
C ILE A 90 -9.64 -0.14 9.71
N ARG A 91 -10.23 1.01 9.40
CA ARG A 91 -10.23 1.60 8.08
C ARG A 91 -9.85 3.06 8.18
N LEU A 92 -8.81 3.46 7.46
CA LEU A 92 -8.39 4.85 7.36
C LEU A 92 -8.24 5.27 5.90
N LYS A 93 -8.39 6.58 5.67
CA LYS A 93 -8.15 7.18 4.36
C LYS A 93 -6.67 7.05 4.02
N VAL A 94 -6.36 6.74 2.77
CA VAL A 94 -4.98 6.59 2.32
C VAL A 94 -4.42 7.98 2.03
N LYS A 95 -3.35 8.33 2.73
CA LYS A 95 -2.60 9.57 2.50
C LYS A 95 -1.73 9.46 1.25
N ALA A 96 -0.92 8.41 1.19
CA ALA A 96 0.06 8.22 0.12
C ALA A 96 0.49 6.75 -0.04
N ILE A 97 1.06 6.44 -1.20
CA ILE A 97 1.72 5.17 -1.50
C ILE A 97 3.22 5.42 -1.63
N CYS A 98 4.03 4.55 -1.03
CA CYS A 98 5.48 4.60 -1.06
C CYS A 98 6.04 3.32 -1.67
N ILE A 99 6.71 3.45 -2.82
CA ILE A 99 7.44 2.39 -3.50
C ILE A 99 8.82 2.31 -2.87
N LEU A 100 9.18 1.14 -2.34
CA LEU A 100 10.46 0.92 -1.66
C LEU A 100 11.56 0.50 -2.64
N GLU A 101 12.73 1.08 -2.45
CA GLU A 101 13.99 0.72 -3.10
C GLU A 101 15.10 0.64 -2.05
N GLN A 102 16.01 -0.33 -2.18
CA GLN A 102 17.14 -0.45 -1.25
C GLN A 102 18.26 0.49 -1.66
N ALA A 103 18.78 1.25 -0.70
CA ALA A 103 19.92 2.13 -0.90
C ALA A 103 20.73 2.30 0.39
N ALA A 104 21.95 2.83 0.26
CA ALA A 104 22.77 3.18 1.42
C ALA A 104 22.23 4.40 2.18
N GLU A 105 21.66 5.36 1.45
CA GLU A 105 21.14 6.62 1.99
C GLU A 105 19.62 6.71 1.82
N ASN A 106 18.97 7.40 2.76
CA ASN A 106 17.53 7.60 2.75
C ASN A 106 17.15 8.81 1.91
N GLU A 107 16.43 8.60 0.81
CA GLU A 107 15.95 9.65 -0.09
C GLU A 107 14.52 9.34 -0.51
N ILE A 108 13.66 10.37 -0.47
CA ILE A 108 12.28 10.26 -0.91
C ILE A 108 11.97 11.32 -1.95
N GLU A 109 11.34 10.89 -3.03
CA GLU A 109 10.87 11.76 -4.11
C GLU A 109 9.43 11.40 -4.49
N LYS A 110 8.67 12.40 -4.95
CA LYS A 110 7.36 12.15 -5.55
C LYS A 110 7.57 11.66 -6.97
N VAL A 111 6.91 10.57 -7.34
CA VAL A 111 7.02 10.00 -8.69
C VAL A 111 5.85 10.39 -9.55
N SER A 112 6.09 10.47 -10.86
CA SER A 112 5.04 10.73 -11.84
C SER A 112 4.10 9.52 -11.99
N PHE A 113 2.93 9.77 -12.58
CA PHE A 113 1.97 8.72 -12.94
C PHE A 113 2.65 7.59 -13.74
N SER A 114 3.44 7.96 -14.77
CA SER A 114 4.10 6.99 -15.66
C SER A 114 5.14 6.14 -14.95
N GLU A 115 5.89 6.72 -14.01
CA GLU A 115 6.89 5.97 -13.24
C GLU A 115 6.27 5.01 -12.23
N ALA A 116 5.12 5.38 -11.66
CA ALA A 116 4.42 4.54 -10.68
C ALA A 116 3.55 3.46 -11.33
N HIS A 117 3.03 3.71 -12.54
CA HIS A 117 1.95 2.93 -13.13
C HIS A 117 2.22 1.42 -13.14
N ASP A 118 3.32 1.00 -13.74
CA ASP A 118 3.61 -0.42 -13.92
C ASP A 118 3.90 -1.11 -12.59
N VAL A 119 4.61 -0.43 -11.67
CA VAL A 119 4.85 -0.94 -10.33
C VAL A 119 3.55 -1.15 -9.57
N ILE A 120 2.65 -0.16 -9.55
CA ILE A 120 1.36 -0.26 -8.85
C ILE A 120 0.45 -1.31 -9.50
N LEU A 121 0.47 -1.43 -10.82
CA LEU A 121 -0.27 -2.48 -11.53
C LEU A 121 0.25 -3.89 -11.17
N GLU A 122 1.56 -4.07 -11.12
CA GLU A 122 2.21 -5.33 -10.70
C GLU A 122 1.95 -5.68 -9.23
N GLN A 123 1.74 -4.69 -8.38
CA GLN A 123 1.37 -4.93 -6.97
C GLN A 123 -0.15 -5.08 -6.77
N SER A 124 -0.94 -5.00 -7.83
CA SER A 124 -2.40 -5.18 -7.79
C SER A 124 -2.82 -6.63 -8.08
N PHE A 125 -4.09 -6.96 -7.82
CA PHE A 125 -4.64 -8.28 -8.11
C PHE A 125 -4.59 -8.64 -9.60
N HIS A 126 -4.09 -9.84 -9.90
CA HIS A 126 -3.98 -10.38 -11.24
C HIS A 126 -5.19 -11.23 -11.61
N ALA A 127 -6.19 -10.60 -12.23
CA ALA A 127 -7.38 -11.28 -12.70
C ALA A 127 -7.12 -12.22 -13.89
N CYS A 128 -7.98 -13.23 -14.08
CA CYS A 128 -7.83 -14.19 -15.19
C CYS A 128 -8.53 -13.73 -16.47
N CYS A 129 -9.80 -13.33 -16.38
CA CYS A 129 -10.58 -12.87 -17.53
C CYS A 129 -10.21 -11.44 -17.95
N TRP A 130 -10.54 -11.10 -19.19
CA TRP A 130 -10.17 -9.83 -19.78
C TRP A 130 -10.90 -8.65 -19.12
N GLU A 131 -12.17 -8.81 -18.78
CA GLU A 131 -13.02 -7.78 -18.18
C GLU A 131 -12.46 -7.33 -16.83
N HIS A 132 -12.12 -8.28 -15.94
CA HIS A 132 -11.53 -7.97 -14.65
C HIS A 132 -10.11 -7.37 -14.78
N LYS A 133 -9.33 -7.77 -15.80
CA LYS A 133 -8.03 -7.13 -16.07
C LYS A 133 -8.20 -5.66 -16.45
N GLN A 134 -9.21 -5.33 -17.26
CA GLN A 134 -9.51 -3.93 -17.59
C GLN A 134 -9.99 -3.16 -16.36
N ALA A 135 -10.84 -3.75 -15.53
CA ALA A 135 -11.28 -3.14 -14.27
C ALA A 135 -10.09 -2.81 -13.36
N VAL A 136 -9.17 -3.75 -13.15
CA VAL A 136 -7.95 -3.51 -12.36
C VAL A 136 -7.13 -2.34 -12.93
N LYS A 137 -6.90 -2.30 -14.25
CA LYS A 137 -6.16 -1.18 -14.89
C LYS A 137 -6.84 0.17 -14.69
N GLN A 138 -8.17 0.22 -14.82
CA GLN A 138 -8.95 1.43 -14.57
C GLN A 138 -8.83 1.87 -13.10
N MET A 139 -8.95 0.94 -12.16
CA MET A 139 -8.80 1.22 -10.73
C MET A 139 -7.40 1.69 -10.36
N VAL A 140 -6.35 1.10 -10.94
CA VAL A 140 -4.96 1.57 -10.78
C VAL A 140 -4.80 2.99 -11.31
N SER A 141 -5.36 3.28 -12.49
CA SER A 141 -5.35 4.64 -13.04
C SER A 141 -6.08 5.63 -12.12
N LEU A 142 -7.23 5.25 -11.57
CA LEU A 142 -7.97 6.07 -10.59
C LEU A 142 -7.18 6.26 -9.29
N LEU A 143 -6.47 5.24 -8.83
CA LEU A 143 -5.63 5.29 -7.63
C LEU A 143 -4.55 6.35 -7.78
N LEU A 144 -3.81 6.29 -8.89
CA LEU A 144 -2.69 7.19 -9.19
C LEU A 144 -3.13 8.63 -9.47
N ASN A 145 -4.37 8.83 -9.93
CA ASN A 145 -4.94 10.17 -10.10
C ASN A 145 -5.44 10.78 -8.79
N ARG A 146 -5.72 9.96 -7.77
CA ARG A 146 -6.27 10.42 -6.47
C ARG A 146 -5.23 10.49 -5.37
N LEU A 147 -4.17 9.69 -5.45
CA LEU A 147 -3.14 9.59 -4.42
C LEU A 147 -1.79 10.02 -4.97
N SER A 148 -1.03 10.71 -4.13
CA SER A 148 0.40 10.92 -4.37
C SER A 148 1.15 9.61 -4.17
N VAL A 149 2.06 9.30 -5.09
CA VAL A 149 2.98 8.17 -4.98
C VAL A 149 4.40 8.70 -4.85
N TYR A 150 5.17 8.09 -3.97
CA TYR A 150 6.55 8.42 -3.71
C TYR A 150 7.43 7.20 -3.90
N ARG A 151 8.68 7.43 -4.26
CA ARG A 151 9.74 6.43 -4.23
C ARG A 151 10.64 6.73 -3.05
N LEU A 152 10.86 5.74 -2.20
CA LEU A 152 11.78 5.81 -1.07
C LEU A 152 12.94 4.86 -1.32
N LYS A 153 14.11 5.43 -1.54
CA LYS A 153 15.39 4.73 -1.38
C LYS A 153 15.69 4.68 0.11
N CYS A 154 15.88 3.50 0.68
CA CYS A 154 16.12 3.38 2.11
C CYS A 154 17.10 2.28 2.52
N ASN A 155 17.75 2.54 3.64
CA ASN A 155 18.50 1.57 4.43
C ASN A 155 17.65 1.00 5.57
N ILE A 156 18.21 0.06 6.35
CA ILE A 156 17.53 -0.55 7.50
C ILE A 156 17.81 0.30 8.76
N SER A 157 17.17 1.46 8.83
CA SER A 157 17.21 2.37 9.98
C SER A 157 15.84 2.99 10.22
N THR A 158 15.50 3.27 11.49
CA THR A 158 14.28 4.02 11.84
C THR A 158 14.25 5.41 11.21
N GLN A 159 15.42 5.98 10.84
CA GLN A 159 15.49 7.22 10.08
C GLN A 159 14.75 7.14 8.73
N ALA A 160 14.70 5.96 8.11
CA ALA A 160 13.96 5.74 6.87
C ALA A 160 12.44 5.95 7.08
N ALA A 161 11.90 5.57 8.23
CA ALA A 161 10.50 5.78 8.57
C ALA A 161 10.17 7.27 8.70
N TRP A 162 11.05 8.03 9.36
CA TRP A 162 10.94 9.49 9.44
C TRP A 162 11.04 10.12 8.05
N THR A 163 12.05 9.77 7.25
CA THR A 163 12.19 10.28 5.87
C THR A 163 10.92 10.03 5.06
N ALA A 164 10.35 8.82 5.15
CA ALA A 164 9.10 8.48 4.48
C ALA A 164 7.93 9.36 4.92
N TYR A 165 7.71 9.46 6.24
CA TYR A 165 6.62 10.26 6.81
C TYR A 165 6.70 11.74 6.38
N TRP A 166 7.83 12.40 6.64
CA TRP A 166 8.02 13.81 6.31
C TRP A 166 8.01 14.10 4.80
N GLY A 167 8.41 13.11 3.98
CA GLY A 167 8.33 13.23 2.53
C GLY A 167 6.91 13.15 1.98
N MET A 168 6.05 12.34 2.60
CA MET A 168 4.65 12.13 2.19
C MET A 168 3.67 13.17 2.75
N GLU A 169 4.10 14.03 3.67
CA GLU A 169 3.32 15.19 4.14
C GLU A 169 3.39 16.40 3.19
N LYS A 170 4.24 16.35 2.16
CA LYS A 170 4.40 17.41 1.13
C LYS A 170 3.43 17.23 -0.03
#